data_AF-A0A2D8JEW0-F1
#
_entry.id   AF-A0A2D8JEW0-F1
#
_cell.length_a   1.000
_cell.length_b   1.000
_cell.length_c   1.000
_cell.angle_alpha   90.00
_cell.angle_beta   90.00
_cell.angle_gamma   90.00
#
_symmetry.space_group_name_H-M   'P 1'
#
loop_
_entity.id
_entity.type
_entity.pdbx_description
1 polymer ?
#
loop_
_entity_poly.entity_id
_entity_poly.type
_entity_poly.pdbx_seq_one_letter_code
_entity_poly.pdbx_strand_id
1 'polypeptide(L)'
;MKKASLFIALAYIAFPLSASGQSISADAAYGDIALSAGFTPDPWAKHLTAGGSISPDHGSCSYGYVANAPDIELTWEGGGSTLYIYVMSKGGADATLLVNTPDGSWSCDDDGFGDTDPIIQIAKAPSGV
;
A
#
# COMPACT_ATOMS: atom_id res chain seq x y z
N MET A 1 4.11 57.16 36.93
CA MET A 1 4.61 55.77 37.01
C MET A 1 3.72 54.89 36.14
N LYS A 2 4.14 54.52 34.92
CA LYS A 2 3.36 53.64 34.03
C LYS A 2 4.04 52.26 34.02
N LYS A 3 3.33 51.24 34.52
CA LYS A 3 3.78 49.85 34.52
C LYS A 3 3.55 49.26 33.13
N ALA A 4 4.62 48.84 32.46
CA ALA A 4 4.52 48.10 31.20
C ALA A 4 4.32 46.62 31.53
N SER A 5 3.16 46.08 31.19
CA SER A 5 2.90 44.64 31.26
C SER A 5 3.31 44.00 29.94
N LEU A 6 4.28 43.09 29.99
CA LEU A 6 4.73 42.30 28.85
C LEU A 6 3.80 41.08 28.71
N PHE A 7 3.05 41.02 27.63
CA PHE A 7 2.27 39.83 27.24
C PHE A 7 3.14 38.96 26.34
N ILE A 8 3.56 37.79 26.84
CA ILE A 8 4.20 36.75 26.04
C ILE A 8 3.08 35.94 25.39
N ALA A 9 2.88 36.12 24.08
CA ALA A 9 2.00 35.28 23.30
C ALA A 9 2.75 33.97 22.97
N LEU A 10 2.32 32.87 23.58
CA LEU A 10 2.84 31.54 23.29
C LEU A 10 2.22 31.08 21.95
N ALA A 11 3.02 31.09 20.88
CA ALA A 11 2.61 30.54 19.59
C ALA A 11 2.74 29.01 19.63
N TYR A 12 1.62 28.30 19.71
CA TYR A 12 1.58 26.86 19.53
C TYR A 12 1.77 26.54 18.04
N ILE A 13 2.97 26.13 17.66
CA ILE A 13 3.21 25.51 16.35
C ILE A 13 2.69 24.08 16.45
N ALA A 14 1.48 23.84 15.93
CA ALA A 14 0.98 22.49 15.73
C ALA A 14 1.79 21.86 14.59
N PHE A 15 2.77 21.02 14.93
CA PHE A 15 3.32 20.10 13.96
C PHE A 15 2.24 19.05 13.67
N PRO A 16 1.81 18.84 12.42
CA PRO A 16 1.01 17.67 12.12
C PRO A 16 1.87 16.46 12.47
N LEU A 17 1.45 15.67 13.47
CA LEU A 17 1.94 14.31 13.58
C LEU A 17 1.55 13.64 12.26
N SER A 18 2.52 13.36 11.41
CA SER A 18 2.30 12.48 10.28
C SER A 18 1.92 11.14 10.89
N ALA A 19 0.65 10.74 10.73
CA ALA A 19 0.30 9.35 10.93
C ALA A 19 1.19 8.56 9.95
N SER A 20 2.00 7.65 10.47
CA SER A 20 2.92 6.81 9.70
C SER A 20 2.10 5.82 8.88
N GLY A 21 1.55 6.27 7.76
CA GLY A 21 0.85 5.44 6.79
C GLY A 21 1.54 5.56 5.43
N GLN A 22 1.31 4.58 4.57
CA GLN A 22 1.90 4.64 3.23
C GLN A 22 1.33 5.81 2.44
N SER A 23 2.19 6.43 1.66
CA SER A 23 1.87 7.55 0.78
C SER A 23 1.25 7.02 -0.52
N ILE A 24 -0.01 6.59 -0.45
CA ILE A 24 -0.71 5.93 -1.57
C ILE A 24 -0.82 6.79 -2.83
N SER A 25 -0.71 8.12 -2.71
CA SER A 25 -0.74 9.06 -3.83
C SER A 25 0.64 9.43 -4.37
N ALA A 26 1.71 8.79 -3.88
CA ALA A 26 3.05 8.95 -4.43
C ALA A 26 3.20 8.11 -5.71
N ASP A 27 4.06 8.54 -6.62
CA ASP A 27 4.34 7.81 -7.86
C ASP A 27 4.77 6.36 -7.56
N ALA A 28 4.19 5.39 -8.28
CA ALA A 28 4.53 3.99 -8.12
C ALA A 28 5.95 3.69 -8.64
N ALA A 29 6.75 3.00 -7.84
CA ALA A 29 8.17 2.78 -8.14
C ALA A 29 8.42 1.95 -9.42
N TYR A 30 7.49 1.06 -9.76
CA TYR A 30 7.58 0.18 -10.94
C TYR A 30 6.51 0.47 -12.01
N GLY A 31 5.76 1.56 -11.81
CA GLY A 31 4.81 2.15 -12.75
C GLY A 31 3.36 1.70 -12.57
N ASP A 32 2.52 2.32 -13.37
CA ASP A 32 1.07 2.16 -13.30
C ASP A 32 0.58 1.20 -14.40
N ILE A 33 -0.52 0.50 -14.14
CA ILE A 33 -1.15 -0.41 -15.10
C ILE A 33 -2.67 -0.28 -15.01
N ALA A 34 -3.35 -0.33 -16.15
CA ALA A 34 -4.79 -0.43 -16.22
C ALA A 34 -5.20 -1.81 -16.77
N LEU A 35 -6.01 -2.55 -16.03
CA LEU A 35 -6.50 -3.87 -16.42
C LEU A 35 -8.02 -3.93 -16.27
N SER A 36 -8.69 -4.54 -17.24
CA SER A 36 -10.13 -4.84 -17.18
C SER A 36 -10.32 -6.36 -17.03
N ALA A 37 -11.45 -6.80 -16.49
CA ALA A 37 -11.74 -8.24 -16.38
C ALA A 37 -11.60 -8.96 -17.73
N GLY A 38 -10.92 -10.11 -17.75
CA GLY A 38 -10.61 -10.87 -18.96
C GLY A 38 -9.42 -10.35 -19.76
N PHE A 39 -8.53 -9.56 -19.13
CA PHE A 39 -7.29 -9.09 -19.73
C PHE A 39 -6.40 -10.26 -20.22
N THR A 40 -5.49 -9.97 -21.16
CA THR A 40 -4.53 -10.95 -21.69
C THR A 40 -3.17 -10.28 -21.85
N PRO A 41 -2.07 -10.92 -21.40
CA PRO A 41 -2.03 -12.20 -20.69
C PRO A 41 -2.60 -12.08 -19.26
N ASP A 42 -3.26 -13.13 -18.78
CA ASP A 42 -3.65 -13.33 -17.38
C ASP A 42 -2.88 -14.57 -16.85
N PRO A 43 -1.92 -14.40 -15.93
CA PRO A 43 -1.58 -13.17 -15.20
C PRO A 43 -0.80 -12.14 -16.03
N TRP A 44 -0.97 -10.86 -15.70
CA TRP A 44 -0.02 -9.81 -16.05
C TRP A 44 1.11 -9.87 -15.02
N ALA A 45 2.35 -9.85 -15.49
CA ALA A 45 3.51 -10.06 -14.63
C ALA A 45 4.54 -8.95 -14.77
N LYS A 46 5.12 -8.56 -13.64
CA LYS A 46 6.21 -7.59 -13.53
C LYS A 46 7.29 -8.14 -12.59
N HIS A 47 8.55 -8.04 -13.02
CA HIS A 47 9.68 -8.29 -12.13
C HIS A 47 10.04 -6.99 -11.41
N LEU A 48 10.17 -7.08 -10.08
CA LEU A 48 10.55 -5.98 -9.21
C LEU A 48 11.34 -6.50 -8.00
N THR A 49 11.91 -5.60 -7.22
CA THR A 49 12.51 -5.91 -5.91
C THR A 49 11.54 -5.46 -4.83
N ALA A 50 11.02 -6.43 -4.07
CA ALA A 50 10.17 -6.17 -2.92
C ALA A 50 10.98 -5.61 -1.75
N GLY A 51 10.28 -4.93 -0.84
CA GLY A 51 10.82 -4.49 0.44
C GLY A 51 10.56 -3.02 0.73
N GLY A 52 11.39 -2.46 1.60
CA GLY A 52 11.27 -1.13 2.13
C GLY A 52 11.71 -1.12 3.59
N SER A 53 11.51 0.00 4.29
CA SER A 53 11.97 0.15 5.67
C SER A 53 10.84 0.40 6.66
N ILE A 54 9.59 0.30 6.20
CA ILE A 54 8.41 0.65 7.00
C ILE A 54 7.67 -0.64 7.33
N SER A 55 7.51 -0.90 8.61
CA SER A 55 6.52 -1.86 9.08
C SER A 55 5.15 -1.16 9.03
N PRO A 56 4.17 -1.69 8.27
CA PRO A 56 2.86 -1.05 8.15
C PRO A 56 2.11 -1.07 9.48
N ASP A 57 1.12 -0.18 9.64
CA ASP A 57 0.21 -0.17 10.80
C ASP A 57 -1.22 0.09 10.32
N HIS A 58 -1.77 -0.91 9.62
CA HIS A 58 -3.12 -0.88 9.06
C HIS A 58 -3.97 -2.02 9.65
N GLY A 59 -4.08 -2.06 10.98
CA GLY A 59 -4.86 -3.07 11.69
C GLY A 59 -4.16 -4.43 11.74
N SER A 60 -4.73 -5.46 11.11
CA SER A 60 -4.08 -6.78 11.00
C SER A 60 -2.83 -6.75 10.13
N CYS A 61 -2.67 -5.71 9.30
CA CYS A 61 -1.49 -5.47 8.50
C CYS A 61 -0.45 -4.69 9.30
N SER A 62 0.23 -5.41 10.20
CA SER A 62 1.24 -4.90 11.14
C SER A 62 2.51 -5.75 11.18
N TYR A 63 2.86 -6.36 10.04
CA TYR A 63 4.02 -7.23 9.87
C TYR A 63 4.70 -6.95 8.52
N GLY A 64 5.89 -7.53 8.35
CA GLY A 64 6.70 -7.34 7.15
C GLY A 64 7.30 -5.94 7.06
N TYR A 65 7.92 -5.67 5.91
CA TYR A 65 8.51 -4.38 5.56
C TYR A 65 8.15 -3.99 4.14
N VAL A 66 7.58 -2.80 3.99
CA VAL A 66 7.12 -2.25 2.72
C VAL A 66 7.71 -0.86 2.48
N ALA A 67 7.66 -0.41 1.23
CA ALA A 67 8.03 0.94 0.84
C ALA A 67 6.95 1.95 1.26
N ASN A 68 7.34 3.22 1.37
CA ASN A 68 6.38 4.30 1.65
C ASN A 68 5.47 4.59 0.44
N ALA A 69 6.00 4.51 -0.77
CA ALA A 69 5.26 4.66 -2.02
C ALA A 69 4.82 3.29 -2.54
N PRO A 70 3.75 3.22 -3.35
CA PRO A 70 3.36 1.97 -4.00
C PRO A 70 4.48 1.39 -4.88
N ASP A 71 4.59 0.07 -4.94
CA ASP A 71 5.43 -0.58 -5.94
C ASP A 71 4.77 -0.52 -7.32
N ILE A 72 3.46 -0.80 -7.38
CA ILE A 72 2.61 -0.75 -8.58
C ILE A 72 1.31 -0.04 -8.22
N GLU A 73 0.84 0.84 -9.10
CA GLU A 73 -0.53 1.36 -9.07
C GLU A 73 -1.36 0.61 -10.12
N LEU A 74 -2.46 -0.01 -9.70
CA LEU A 74 -3.38 -0.75 -10.59
C LEU A 74 -4.70 -0.01 -10.70
N THR A 75 -5.03 0.50 -11.88
CA THR A 75 -6.42 0.86 -12.21
C THR A 75 -7.17 -0.39 -12.66
N TRP A 76 -8.12 -0.85 -11.85
CA TRP A 76 -8.93 -2.04 -12.13
C TRP A 76 -10.31 -1.69 -12.69
N GLU A 77 -10.71 -2.38 -13.76
CA GLU A 77 -12.03 -2.29 -14.38
C GLU A 77 -12.67 -3.69 -14.50
N GLY A 78 -12.91 -4.35 -13.36
CA GLY A 78 -13.41 -5.73 -13.34
C GLY A 78 -14.91 -5.93 -13.15
N GLY A 79 -15.66 -4.86 -12.81
CA GLY A 79 -17.11 -4.95 -12.66
C GLY A 79 -17.60 -6.00 -11.65
N GLY A 80 -16.83 -6.29 -10.60
CA GLY A 80 -17.18 -7.28 -9.59
C GLY A 80 -16.76 -8.73 -9.88
N SER A 81 -15.80 -8.96 -10.79
CA SER A 81 -15.06 -10.22 -10.84
C SER A 81 -14.08 -10.35 -9.66
N THR A 82 -13.63 -11.57 -9.36
CA THR A 82 -12.55 -11.78 -8.38
C THR A 82 -11.22 -11.35 -8.99
N LEU A 83 -10.44 -10.58 -8.23
CA LEU A 83 -9.05 -10.23 -8.55
C LEU A 83 -8.11 -11.02 -7.64
N TYR A 84 -7.07 -11.61 -8.22
CA TYR A 84 -5.98 -12.26 -7.51
C TYR A 84 -4.70 -11.46 -7.72
N ILE A 85 -4.01 -11.13 -6.64
CA ILE A 85 -2.71 -10.45 -6.66
C ILE A 85 -1.78 -11.32 -5.84
N TYR A 86 -0.67 -11.76 -6.42
CA TYR A 86 0.28 -12.64 -5.73
C TYR A 86 1.70 -12.26 -6.12
N VAL A 87 2.65 -12.62 -5.25
CA VAL A 87 4.08 -12.46 -5.49
C VAL A 87 4.69 -13.85 -5.58
N MET A 88 5.64 -14.04 -6.50
CA MET A 88 6.47 -15.24 -6.54
C MET A 88 7.92 -14.85 -6.26
N SER A 89 8.42 -15.25 -5.11
CA SER A 89 9.76 -14.95 -4.64
C SER A 89 10.78 -15.87 -5.31
N LYS A 90 12.01 -15.37 -5.48
CA LYS A 90 13.10 -16.13 -6.08
C LYS A 90 14.18 -16.43 -5.06
N GLY A 91 14.73 -17.65 -5.12
CA GLY A 91 15.90 -18.03 -4.33
C GLY A 91 15.64 -18.19 -2.84
N GLY A 92 14.41 -18.51 -2.44
CA GLY A 92 14.01 -18.63 -1.02
C GLY A 92 13.91 -17.28 -0.30
N ALA A 93 13.68 -16.20 -1.06
CA ALA A 93 13.29 -14.93 -0.48
C ALA A 93 11.85 -15.02 0.04
N ASP A 94 11.57 -14.20 1.04
CA ASP A 94 10.31 -14.12 1.77
C ASP A 94 9.72 -12.72 1.55
N ALA A 95 8.46 -12.64 1.11
CA ALA A 95 7.86 -11.40 0.65
C ALA A 95 6.51 -11.15 1.32
N THR A 96 6.35 -9.94 1.86
CA THR A 96 5.05 -9.46 2.31
C THR A 96 4.37 -8.66 1.19
N LEU A 97 3.09 -8.94 0.94
CA LEU A 97 2.23 -8.17 0.04
C LEU A 97 1.29 -7.28 0.87
N LEU A 98 1.22 -5.99 0.52
CA LEU A 98 0.29 -5.03 1.11
C LEU A 98 -0.45 -4.31 -0.02
N VAL A 99 -1.79 -4.29 0.04
CA VAL A 99 -2.65 -3.67 -0.98
C VAL A 99 -3.62 -2.70 -0.30
N ASN A 100 -3.65 -1.46 -0.79
CA ASN A 100 -4.74 -0.51 -0.54
C ASN A 100 -5.78 -0.66 -1.65
N THR A 101 -7.07 -0.68 -1.28
CA THR A 101 -8.17 -0.84 -2.23
C THR A 101 -8.89 0.49 -2.50
N PRO A 102 -9.68 0.60 -3.58
CA PRO A 102 -10.39 1.83 -3.95
C PRO A 102 -11.33 2.42 -2.88
N ASP A 103 -11.80 1.58 -1.95
CA ASP A 103 -12.62 2.00 -0.80
C ASP A 103 -11.80 2.46 0.41
N GLY A 104 -10.47 2.50 0.29
CA GLY A 104 -9.53 2.89 1.33
C GLY A 104 -9.16 1.78 2.31
N SER A 105 -9.66 0.55 2.12
CA SER A 105 -9.30 -0.59 2.97
C SER A 105 -7.88 -1.09 2.69
N TRP A 106 -7.33 -1.87 3.62
CA TRP A 106 -6.02 -2.49 3.51
C TRP A 106 -6.13 -4.00 3.64
N SER A 107 -5.43 -4.72 2.76
CA SER A 107 -5.26 -6.17 2.81
C SER A 107 -3.77 -6.49 2.75
N CYS A 108 -3.36 -7.54 3.46
CA CYS A 108 -1.98 -8.00 3.48
C CYS A 108 -1.93 -9.52 3.62
N ASP A 109 -0.86 -10.08 3.09
CA ASP A 109 -0.51 -11.49 3.23
C ASP A 109 1.02 -11.66 3.13
N ASP A 110 1.54 -12.77 3.66
CA ASP A 110 2.99 -13.11 3.64
C ASP A 110 3.21 -14.50 3.01
N ASP A 111 2.39 -15.49 3.41
CA ASP A 111 2.63 -16.91 3.11
C ASP A 111 1.43 -17.63 2.46
N GLY A 112 0.35 -16.91 2.17
CA GLY A 112 -0.93 -17.51 1.76
C GLY A 112 -0.89 -18.24 0.43
N PHE A 113 0.11 -17.99 -0.42
CA PHE A 113 0.35 -18.72 -1.67
C PHE A 113 1.24 -19.96 -1.47
N GLY A 114 1.95 -20.07 -0.34
CA GLY A 114 2.87 -21.15 0.03
C GLY A 114 4.34 -20.80 -0.15
N ASP A 115 5.25 -21.55 0.48
CA ASP A 115 6.72 -21.39 0.34
C ASP A 115 7.24 -19.94 0.42
N THR A 116 6.70 -19.13 1.35
CA THR A 116 7.01 -17.70 1.57
C THR A 116 6.52 -16.73 0.51
N ASP A 117 5.52 -17.15 -0.26
CA ASP A 117 4.85 -16.32 -1.26
C ASP A 117 3.46 -15.87 -0.77
N PRO A 118 3.13 -14.57 -0.91
CA PRO A 118 1.85 -14.02 -0.51
C PRO A 118 0.82 -14.02 -1.65
N ILE A 119 -0.45 -14.09 -1.28
CA ILE A 119 -1.60 -13.89 -2.17
C ILE A 119 -2.72 -13.11 -1.49
N ILE A 120 -3.28 -12.14 -2.23
CA ILE A 120 -4.50 -11.44 -1.88
C ILE A 120 -5.57 -11.79 -2.91
N GLN A 121 -6.71 -12.28 -2.40
CA GLN A 121 -7.92 -12.50 -3.19
C GLN A 121 -8.96 -11.43 -2.83
N ILE A 122 -9.32 -10.59 -3.79
CA ILE A 122 -10.38 -9.58 -3.64
C ILE A 122 -11.62 -10.09 -4.37
N ALA A 123 -12.53 -10.70 -3.61
CA ALA A 123 -13.81 -11.16 -4.15
C ALA A 123 -14.66 -9.96 -4.57
N LYS A 124 -15.19 -10.00 -5.80
CA LYS A 124 -15.95 -8.88 -6.39
C LYS A 124 -15.21 -7.55 -6.30
N ALA A 125 -13.96 -7.53 -6.75
CA ALA A 125 -13.09 -6.38 -6.68
C ALA A 125 -13.78 -5.12 -7.27
N PRO A 126 -13.87 -4.02 -6.50
CA PRO A 126 -14.46 -2.78 -6.97
C PRO A 126 -13.58 -2.18 -8.06
N SER A 127 -14.19 -1.54 -9.07
CA SER A 127 -13.41 -0.77 -10.03
C SER A 127 -12.81 0.48 -9.36
N GLY A 128 -11.61 0.86 -9.78
CA GLY A 128 -10.90 2.01 -9.24
C GLY A 128 -9.39 1.78 -9.18
N VAL A 129 -8.70 2.69 -8.51
CA VAL A 129 -7.29 2.57 -8.12
C VAL A 129 -7.22 2.02 -6.72
#